data_AF-A0AAU1KSN8-F1
#
_entry.id   AF-A0AAU1KSN8-F1
#
_cell.length_a   1.000
_cell.length_b   1.000
_cell.length_c   1.000
_cell.angle_alpha   90.00
_cell.angle_beta   90.00
_cell.angle_gamma   90.00
#
_symmetry.space_group_name_H-M   'P 1'
#
loop_
_entity.id
_entity.type
_entity.pdbx_description
1 polymer ?
#
loop_
_entity_poly.entity_id
_entity_poly.type
_entity_poly.pdbx_seq_one_letter_code
_entity_poly.pdbx_strand_id
1 'polypeptide(L)'
;MLTVTAIPLGPSPARRGALTRRIRLLVAATITYNVIEAIVALTAGTLASSTALIGFGLDSVIEVSSAAAVAWQFSARDHAVREAREKTTLRIIALSFFALAAYVSVDAVRALTGTGEADRSILGIAVAALSLAVMPFLSAAQRRAGRELGSASAVADSKQTLLCTYLSAVLLVGLVLNATLGWSWADPIAALVIACIAVKEGRDTWRGEGCCAAPSATAASTDTAADACACRPGCDCCDQR
;
A
#
# COMPACT_ATOMS: atom_id res chain seq x y z
N MET A 1 -25.85 18.20 38.89
CA MET A 1 -25.70 17.86 37.46
C MET A 1 -24.24 18.09 37.08
N LEU A 2 -23.43 17.04 37.03
CA LEU A 2 -22.06 17.10 36.51
C LEU A 2 -22.13 16.92 35.00
N THR A 3 -21.86 17.99 34.24
CA THR A 3 -21.72 17.96 32.79
C THR A 3 -20.43 17.21 32.46
N VAL A 4 -20.55 15.92 32.16
CA VAL A 4 -19.44 15.13 31.59
C VAL A 4 -19.11 15.74 30.23
N THR A 5 -18.03 16.53 30.19
CA THR A 5 -17.53 17.10 28.95
C THR A 5 -16.82 15.98 28.21
N ALA A 6 -17.45 15.44 27.17
CA ALA A 6 -16.86 14.40 26.33
C ALA A 6 -15.56 14.95 25.71
N ILE A 7 -14.42 14.44 26.15
CA ILE A 7 -13.13 14.74 25.53
C ILE A 7 -13.16 14.11 24.13
N PRO A 8 -13.02 14.90 23.04
CA PRO A 8 -12.99 14.33 21.71
C PRO A 8 -11.71 13.51 21.57
N LEU A 9 -11.86 12.18 21.49
CA LEU A 9 -10.79 11.17 21.35
C LEU A 9 -10.10 11.20 19.96
N GLY A 10 -10.11 12.33 19.26
CA GLY A 10 -9.54 12.46 17.91
C GLY A 10 -9.06 13.87 17.60
N PRO A 11 -8.31 14.05 16.49
CA PRO A 11 -7.68 15.33 16.15
C PRO A 11 -8.69 16.48 16.08
N SER A 12 -8.25 17.70 16.43
CA SER A 12 -9.07 18.91 16.29
C SER A 12 -9.51 19.12 14.82
N PRO A 13 -10.61 19.84 14.55
CA PRO A 13 -11.07 20.10 13.17
C PRO A 13 -9.97 20.72 12.28
N ALA A 14 -9.21 21.67 12.82
CA ALA A 14 -8.07 22.28 12.12
C ALA A 14 -6.97 21.23 11.80
N ARG A 15 -6.67 20.33 12.74
CA ARG A 15 -5.69 19.26 12.54
C ARG A 15 -6.17 18.24 11.50
N ARG A 16 -7.45 17.87 11.50
CA ARG A 16 -8.04 16.99 10.47
C ARG A 16 -7.92 17.60 9.07
N GLY A 17 -8.17 18.91 8.94
CA GLY A 17 -7.99 19.63 7.69
C GLY A 17 -6.54 19.61 7.20
N ALA A 18 -5.58 19.86 8.10
CA ALA A 18 -4.15 19.79 7.78
C ALA A 18 -3.72 18.37 7.36
N LEU A 19 -4.14 17.33 8.08
CA LEU A 19 -3.86 15.93 7.75
C LEU A 19 -4.48 15.51 6.42
N THR A 20 -5.73 15.91 6.17
CA THR A 20 -6.41 15.69 4.89
C THR A 20 -5.63 16.30 3.72
N ARG A 21 -5.17 17.55 3.86
CA ARG A 21 -4.34 18.21 2.85
C ARG A 21 -3.01 17.48 2.66
N ARG A 22 -2.38 17.05 3.76
CA ARG A 22 -1.12 16.30 3.71
C ARG A 22 -1.27 14.96 2.98
N ILE A 23 -2.32 14.19 3.26
CA ILE A 23 -2.61 12.94 2.55
C ILE A 23 -2.82 13.21 1.07
N ARG A 24 -3.60 14.22 0.70
CA ARG A 24 -3.80 14.58 -0.72
C ARG A 24 -2.50 14.93 -1.43
N LEU A 25 -1.59 15.64 -0.77
CA LEU A 25 -0.27 15.97 -1.34
C LEU A 25 0.61 14.75 -1.49
N LEU A 26 0.63 13.85 -0.50
CA LEU A 26 1.42 12.61 -0.53
C LEU A 26 0.91 11.65 -1.61
N VAL A 27 -0.41 11.48 -1.71
CA VAL A 27 -1.04 10.67 -2.75
C VAL A 27 -0.77 11.26 -4.14
N ALA A 28 -0.88 12.58 -4.30
CA ALA A 28 -0.55 13.23 -5.57
C ALA A 28 0.92 13.02 -5.96
N ALA A 29 1.85 13.17 -5.01
CA ALA A 29 3.27 12.90 -5.24
C ALA A 29 3.52 11.44 -5.63
N THR A 30 2.87 10.49 -4.95
CA THR A 30 2.95 9.05 -5.23
C THR A 30 2.42 8.73 -6.64
N ILE A 31 1.25 9.26 -7.01
CA ILE A 31 0.70 9.10 -8.36
C ILE A 31 1.67 9.67 -9.41
N THR A 32 2.14 10.90 -9.22
CA THR A 32 3.05 11.54 -10.20
C THR A 32 4.33 10.73 -10.39
N TYR A 33 4.96 10.31 -9.29
CA TYR A 33 6.17 9.50 -9.34
C TYR A 33 5.94 8.17 -10.07
N ASN A 34 4.92 7.39 -9.65
CA ASN A 34 4.66 6.08 -10.25
C ASN A 34 4.16 6.17 -11.71
N VAL A 35 3.47 7.24 -12.10
CA VAL A 35 3.11 7.44 -13.52
C VAL A 35 4.36 7.67 -14.36
N ILE A 36 5.29 8.50 -13.88
CA ILE A 36 6.56 8.73 -14.58
C ILE A 36 7.36 7.42 -14.67
N GLU A 37 7.45 6.69 -13.55
CA GLU A 37 8.11 5.40 -13.50
C GLU A 37 7.48 4.40 -14.47
N ALA A 38 6.16 4.22 -14.46
CA ALA A 38 5.45 3.35 -15.38
C ALA A 38 5.73 3.69 -16.85
N ILE A 39 5.66 4.98 -17.23
CA ILE A 39 5.93 5.40 -18.61
C ILE A 39 7.37 5.06 -18.99
N VAL A 40 8.34 5.40 -18.15
CA VAL A 40 9.75 5.14 -18.43
C VAL A 40 10.03 3.63 -18.51
N ALA A 41 9.55 2.86 -17.53
CA ALA A 41 9.81 1.43 -17.41
C ALA A 41 9.12 0.62 -18.51
N LEU A 42 7.84 0.89 -18.82
CA LEU A 42 7.14 0.21 -19.90
C LEU A 42 7.70 0.57 -21.28
N THR A 43 8.05 1.84 -21.50
CA THR A 43 8.65 2.26 -22.78
C THR A 43 10.03 1.64 -22.97
N ALA A 44 10.91 1.74 -21.98
CA ALA A 44 12.23 1.12 -22.04
C ALA A 44 12.14 -0.41 -22.13
N GLY A 45 11.22 -1.02 -21.37
CA GLY A 45 11.02 -2.46 -21.35
C GLY A 45 10.52 -3.01 -22.69
N THR A 46 9.60 -2.32 -23.35
CA THR A 46 9.13 -2.71 -24.70
C THR A 46 10.21 -2.54 -25.76
N LEU A 47 10.97 -1.45 -25.73
CA LEU A 47 12.08 -1.21 -26.67
C LEU A 47 13.23 -2.21 -26.48
N ALA A 48 13.50 -2.63 -25.24
CA ALA A 48 14.57 -3.56 -24.90
C ALA A 48 14.12 -5.02 -24.81
N SER A 49 12.83 -5.34 -25.07
CA SER A 49 12.22 -6.65 -24.81
C SER A 49 12.50 -7.18 -23.38
N SER A 50 12.59 -6.28 -22.40
CA SER A 50 12.98 -6.61 -21.03
C SER A 50 11.75 -6.86 -20.16
N THR A 51 11.55 -8.12 -19.76
CA THR A 51 10.48 -8.54 -18.86
C THR A 51 10.56 -7.85 -17.49
N ALA A 52 11.77 -7.68 -16.95
CA ALA A 52 11.99 -7.01 -15.66
C ALA A 52 11.54 -5.54 -15.66
N LEU A 53 11.85 -4.78 -16.72
CA LEU A 53 11.39 -3.39 -16.86
C LEU A 53 9.88 -3.30 -17.06
N ILE A 54 9.30 -4.21 -17.85
CA ILE A 54 7.85 -4.30 -17.99
C ILE A 54 7.20 -4.57 -16.62
N GLY A 55 7.82 -5.42 -15.80
CA GLY A 55 7.34 -5.73 -14.45
C GLY A 55 7.35 -4.55 -13.49
N PHE A 56 8.45 -3.79 -13.44
CA PHE A 56 8.47 -2.53 -12.70
C PHE A 56 7.37 -1.58 -13.16
N GLY A 57 7.16 -1.48 -14.47
CA GLY A 57 6.09 -0.65 -15.02
C GLY A 57 4.69 -1.09 -14.60
N LEU A 58 4.44 -2.40 -14.55
CA LEU A 58 3.16 -2.96 -14.10
C LEU A 58 2.94 -2.78 -12.60
N ASP A 59 3.98 -2.92 -11.76
CA ASP A 59 3.93 -2.64 -10.32
C ASP A 59 3.52 -1.18 -10.07
N SER A 60 4.19 -0.24 -10.75
CA SER A 60 3.83 1.18 -10.74
C SER A 60 2.37 1.43 -11.15
N VAL A 61 1.84 0.75 -12.17
CA VAL A 61 0.42 0.90 -12.58
C VAL A 61 -0.54 0.41 -11.48
N ILE A 62 -0.20 -0.69 -10.81
CA ILE A 62 -0.98 -1.22 -9.68
C ILE A 62 -0.98 -0.20 -8.53
N GLU A 63 0.17 0.40 -8.21
CA GLU A 63 0.27 1.43 -7.18
C GLU A 63 -0.50 2.71 -7.54
N VAL A 64 -0.45 3.15 -8.81
CA VAL A 64 -1.26 4.28 -9.28
C VAL A 64 -2.75 4.01 -9.10
N SER A 65 -3.20 2.77 -9.33
CA SER A 65 -4.62 2.41 -9.16
C SER A 65 -5.09 2.56 -7.71
N SER A 66 -4.29 2.13 -6.73
CA SER A 66 -4.63 2.28 -5.30
C SER A 66 -4.57 3.74 -4.86
N ALA A 67 -3.54 4.45 -5.26
CA ALA A 67 -3.36 5.86 -4.91
C ALA A 67 -4.47 6.73 -5.54
N ALA A 68 -4.89 6.43 -6.77
CA ALA A 68 -6.01 7.12 -7.42
C ALA A 68 -7.33 6.89 -6.67
N ALA A 69 -7.57 5.70 -6.13
CA ALA A 69 -8.75 5.42 -5.32
C ALA A 69 -8.76 6.23 -4.00
N VAL A 70 -7.59 6.43 -3.38
CA VAL A 70 -7.44 7.33 -2.22
C VAL A 70 -7.63 8.79 -2.64
N ALA A 71 -7.05 9.22 -3.75
CA ALA A 71 -7.25 10.57 -4.27
C ALA A 71 -8.73 10.87 -4.53
N TRP A 72 -9.46 9.92 -5.11
CA TRP A 72 -10.90 10.01 -5.35
C TRP A 72 -11.69 10.11 -4.05
N GLN A 73 -11.38 9.30 -3.03
CA GLN A 73 -12.00 9.42 -1.70
C GLN A 73 -11.78 10.82 -1.12
N PHE A 74 -10.54 11.29 -1.11
CA PHE A 74 -10.15 12.57 -0.51
C PHE A 74 -10.45 13.81 -1.37
N SER A 75 -10.97 13.62 -2.59
CA SER A 75 -11.51 14.71 -3.42
C SER A 75 -12.83 15.26 -2.87
N ALA A 76 -13.57 14.45 -2.10
CA ALA A 76 -14.79 14.88 -1.44
C ALA A 76 -14.50 15.91 -0.34
N ARG A 77 -15.23 17.03 -0.35
CA ARG A 77 -15.13 18.07 0.69
C ARG A 77 -15.90 17.70 1.96
N ASP A 78 -17.03 17.01 1.79
CA ASP A 78 -17.87 16.55 2.89
C ASP A 78 -17.27 15.29 3.53
N HIS A 79 -17.22 15.28 4.86
CA HIS A 79 -16.77 14.14 5.65
C HIS A 79 -17.62 12.89 5.42
N ALA A 80 -18.95 13.03 5.38
CA ALA A 80 -19.85 11.89 5.25
C ALA A 80 -19.68 11.19 3.89
N VAL A 81 -19.50 11.97 2.83
CA VAL A 81 -19.21 11.44 1.49
C VAL A 81 -17.85 10.75 1.46
N ARG A 82 -16.84 11.32 2.11
CA ARG A 82 -15.49 10.72 2.19
C ARG A 82 -15.50 9.38 2.92
N GLU A 83 -16.27 9.30 4.00
CA GLU A 83 -16.45 8.08 4.80
C GLU A 83 -17.19 7.00 4.00
N ALA A 84 -18.27 7.36 3.28
CA ALA A 84 -18.98 6.45 2.39
C ALA A 84 -18.09 5.89 1.26
N ARG A 85 -17.15 6.70 0.75
CA ARG A 85 -16.19 6.28 -0.29
C ARG A 85 -15.10 5.33 0.22
N GLU A 86 -14.81 5.34 1.53
CA GLU A 86 -13.70 4.58 2.10
C GLU A 86 -13.83 3.07 1.87
N LYS A 87 -15.05 2.52 1.98
CA LYS A 87 -15.32 1.10 1.71
C LYS A 87 -14.97 0.70 0.27
N THR A 88 -15.34 1.54 -0.70
CA THR A 88 -15.01 1.30 -2.12
C THR A 88 -13.52 1.45 -2.36
N THR A 89 -12.89 2.47 -1.77
CA THR A 89 -11.44 2.65 -1.88
C THR A 89 -10.66 1.46 -1.32
N LEU A 90 -11.05 0.94 -0.14
CA LEU A 90 -10.44 -0.27 0.43
C LEU A 90 -10.59 -1.49 -0.48
N ARG A 91 -11.75 -1.67 -1.12
CA ARG A 91 -11.93 -2.76 -2.10
C ARG A 91 -11.00 -2.63 -3.31
N ILE A 92 -10.82 -1.41 -3.83
CA ILE A 92 -9.89 -1.17 -4.94
C ILE A 92 -8.46 -1.50 -4.49
N ILE A 93 -8.03 -1.00 -3.32
CA ILE A 93 -6.69 -1.28 -2.77
C ILE A 93 -6.47 -2.79 -2.55
N ALA A 94 -7.47 -3.49 -2.03
CA ALA A 94 -7.41 -4.94 -1.84
C ALA A 94 -7.25 -5.70 -3.16
N LEU A 95 -7.99 -5.30 -4.21
CA LEU A 95 -7.83 -5.86 -5.55
C LEU A 95 -6.44 -5.58 -6.11
N SER A 96 -5.89 -4.39 -5.88
CA SER A 96 -4.52 -4.03 -6.28
C SER A 96 -3.48 -4.92 -5.58
N PHE A 97 -3.63 -5.23 -4.28
CA PHE A 97 -2.75 -6.19 -3.59
C PHE A 97 -2.82 -7.59 -4.19
N PHE A 98 -4.01 -8.06 -4.55
CA PHE A 98 -4.16 -9.37 -5.21
C PHE A 98 -3.58 -9.37 -6.62
N ALA A 99 -3.73 -8.28 -7.36
CA ALA A 99 -3.10 -8.11 -8.67
C ALA A 99 -1.57 -8.14 -8.55
N LEU A 100 -1.01 -7.43 -7.56
CA LEU A 100 0.42 -7.44 -7.25
C LEU A 100 0.91 -8.85 -6.92
N ALA A 101 0.22 -9.53 -6.00
CA ALA A 101 0.57 -10.89 -5.61
C ALA A 101 0.56 -11.86 -6.78
N ALA A 102 -0.48 -11.82 -7.61
CA ALA A 102 -0.60 -12.67 -8.79
C ALA A 102 0.53 -12.40 -9.79
N TYR A 103 0.80 -11.12 -10.07
CA TYR A 103 1.85 -10.72 -10.99
C TYR A 103 3.23 -11.18 -10.53
N VAL A 104 3.60 -10.84 -9.29
CA VAL A 104 4.90 -11.20 -8.70
C VAL A 104 5.07 -12.72 -8.61
N SER A 105 3.99 -13.46 -8.31
CA SER A 105 4.06 -14.93 -8.28
C SER A 105 4.33 -15.53 -9.65
N VAL A 106 3.66 -15.03 -10.69
CA VAL A 106 3.89 -15.49 -12.08
C VAL A 106 5.32 -15.18 -12.51
N ASP A 107 5.80 -13.98 -12.22
CA ASP A 107 7.15 -13.55 -12.57
C ASP A 107 8.22 -14.39 -11.86
N ALA A 108 8.08 -14.59 -10.54
CA ALA A 108 8.99 -15.43 -9.76
C ALA A 108 9.01 -16.89 -10.22
N VAL A 109 7.86 -17.48 -10.57
CA VAL A 109 7.80 -18.85 -11.11
C VAL A 109 8.48 -18.94 -12.48
N ARG A 110 8.31 -17.95 -13.35
CA ARG A 110 9.02 -17.89 -14.64
C ARG A 110 10.53 -17.80 -14.46
N ALA A 111 10.99 -16.97 -13.52
CA ALA A 111 12.40 -16.86 -13.18
C ALA A 111 12.98 -18.19 -12.65
N LEU A 112 12.25 -18.88 -11.75
CA LEU A 112 12.68 -20.19 -11.21
C LEU A 112 12.69 -21.32 -12.25
N THR A 113 11.80 -21.26 -13.25
CA THR A 113 11.75 -22.26 -14.33
C THR A 113 12.73 -21.97 -15.47
N GLY A 114 13.54 -20.90 -15.36
CA GLY A 114 14.52 -20.51 -16.37
C GLY A 114 13.91 -19.89 -17.63
N THR A 115 12.63 -19.50 -17.59
CA THR A 115 11.93 -18.89 -18.74
C THR A 115 11.90 -17.36 -18.68
N GLY A 116 12.58 -16.75 -17.70
CA GLY A 116 12.59 -15.31 -17.47
C GLY A 116 13.90 -14.83 -16.85
N GLU A 117 15.04 -15.06 -17.50
CA GLU A 117 16.31 -14.47 -17.05
C GLU A 117 16.16 -12.95 -16.95
N ALA A 118 16.43 -12.41 -15.77
CA ALA A 118 16.49 -10.98 -15.54
C ALA A 118 17.73 -10.44 -16.25
N ASP A 119 17.55 -10.02 -17.50
CA ASP A 119 18.59 -9.26 -18.20
C ASP A 119 18.97 -8.05 -17.36
N ARG A 120 20.28 -7.84 -17.17
CA ARG A 120 20.82 -6.73 -16.39
C ARG A 120 20.51 -5.41 -17.09
N SER A 121 19.34 -4.85 -16.81
CA SER A 121 18.94 -3.54 -17.31
C SER A 121 19.46 -2.45 -16.38
N ILE A 122 20.40 -1.64 -16.87
CA ILE A 122 20.90 -0.46 -16.14
C ILE A 122 19.73 0.45 -15.74
N LEU A 123 18.74 0.61 -16.62
CA LEU A 123 17.53 1.37 -16.32
C LEU A 123 16.68 0.72 -15.23
N GLY A 124 16.53 -0.60 -15.25
CA GLY A 124 15.81 -1.33 -14.19
C GLY A 124 16.49 -1.16 -12.82
N ILE A 125 17.82 -1.23 -12.78
CA ILE A 125 18.62 -0.98 -11.57
C ILE A 125 18.43 0.46 -11.09
N ALA A 126 18.49 1.43 -12.01
CA ALA A 126 18.33 2.85 -11.66
C ALA A 126 16.94 3.14 -11.10
N VAL A 127 15.88 2.60 -11.73
CA VAL A 127 14.49 2.74 -11.25
C VAL A 127 14.33 2.07 -9.89
N ALA A 128 14.77 0.81 -9.73
CA ALA A 128 14.70 0.11 -8.46
C ALA A 128 15.44 0.87 -7.33
N ALA A 129 16.62 1.42 -7.62
CA ALA A 129 17.39 2.19 -6.65
C ALA A 129 16.69 3.50 -6.27
N LEU A 130 16.07 4.18 -7.24
CA LEU A 130 15.30 5.39 -6.99
C LEU A 130 14.06 5.09 -6.14
N SER A 131 13.35 4.01 -6.44
CA SER A 131 12.17 3.59 -5.67
C SER A 131 12.53 3.19 -4.25
N LEU A 132 13.62 2.45 -4.07
CA LEU A 132 14.18 2.15 -2.75
C LEU A 132 14.58 3.41 -1.97
N ALA A 133 14.99 4.48 -2.65
CA ALA A 133 15.35 5.75 -2.03
C ALA A 133 14.14 6.65 -1.73
N VAL A 134 13.09 6.65 -2.56
CA VAL A 134 11.97 7.62 -2.46
C VAL A 134 10.76 7.05 -1.72
N MET A 135 10.33 5.84 -2.11
CA MET A 135 9.09 5.22 -1.64
C MET A 135 9.00 5.00 -0.12
N PRO A 136 10.08 4.62 0.61
CA PRO A 136 9.99 4.44 2.07
C PRO A 136 9.56 5.72 2.78
N PHE A 137 10.01 6.88 2.31
CA PHE A 137 9.67 8.18 2.90
C PHE A 137 8.22 8.55 2.63
N LEU A 138 7.74 8.35 1.39
CA LEU A 138 6.33 8.58 1.02
C LEU A 138 5.41 7.66 1.82
N SER A 139 5.70 6.36 1.85
CA SER A 139 4.96 5.36 2.63
C SER A 139 4.92 5.74 4.11
N ALA A 140 6.06 6.05 4.73
CA ALA A 140 6.12 6.38 6.15
C ALA A 140 5.41 7.70 6.48
N ALA A 141 5.46 8.71 5.59
CA ALA A 141 4.77 9.98 5.79
C ALA A 141 3.25 9.80 5.65
N GLN A 142 2.80 9.05 4.64
CA GLN A 142 1.39 8.79 4.40
C GLN A 142 0.79 7.91 5.49
N ARG A 143 1.51 6.86 5.91
CA ARG A 143 1.07 5.99 7.00
C ARG A 143 0.88 6.76 8.30
N ARG A 144 1.81 7.67 8.63
CA ARG A 144 1.70 8.51 9.82
C ARG A 144 0.47 9.41 9.75
N ALA A 145 0.28 10.11 8.63
CA ALA A 145 -0.88 10.98 8.45
C ALA A 145 -2.21 10.20 8.45
N GLY A 146 -2.24 9.02 7.82
CA GLY A 146 -3.40 8.13 7.76
C GLY A 146 -3.79 7.59 9.14
N ARG A 147 -2.81 7.11 9.92
CA ARG A 147 -3.05 6.66 11.30
C ARG A 147 -3.54 7.78 12.21
N GLU A 148 -2.93 8.97 12.10
CA GLU A 148 -3.34 10.13 12.90
C GLU A 148 -4.74 10.63 12.53
N LEU A 149 -5.10 10.56 11.24
CA LEU A 149 -6.43 10.93 10.78
C LEU A 149 -7.49 9.86 11.07
N GLY A 150 -7.08 8.60 11.28
CA GLY A 150 -7.97 7.44 11.37
C GLY A 150 -8.46 6.94 10.00
N SER A 151 -7.70 7.17 8.93
CA SER A 151 -8.07 6.69 7.59
C SER A 151 -7.43 5.34 7.29
N ALA A 152 -8.27 4.31 7.20
CA ALA A 152 -7.86 2.96 6.87
C ALA A 152 -7.32 2.87 5.44
N SER A 153 -7.95 3.55 4.49
CA SER A 153 -7.54 3.56 3.10
C SER A 153 -6.17 4.19 2.88
N ALA A 154 -5.86 5.32 3.53
CA ALA A 154 -4.54 5.96 3.43
C ALA A 154 -3.43 5.06 4.01
N VAL A 155 -3.74 4.30 5.06
CA VAL A 155 -2.80 3.32 5.65
C VAL A 155 -2.63 2.11 4.73
N ALA A 156 -3.71 1.59 4.15
CA ALA A 156 -3.65 0.47 3.20
C ALA A 156 -2.85 0.83 1.95
N ASP A 157 -3.07 2.01 1.37
CA ASP A 157 -2.29 2.50 0.24
C ASP A 157 -0.80 2.68 0.58
N SER A 158 -0.49 3.17 1.79
CA SER A 158 0.92 3.24 2.24
C SER A 158 1.59 1.87 2.38
N LYS A 159 0.83 0.79 2.62
CA LYS A 159 1.34 -0.58 2.64
C LYS A 159 1.70 -1.03 1.23
N GLN A 160 0.93 -0.63 0.21
CA GLN A 160 1.23 -0.94 -1.18
C GLN A 160 2.57 -0.33 -1.61
N THR A 161 2.77 0.97 -1.38
CA THR A 161 4.05 1.65 -1.64
C THR A 161 5.23 1.04 -0.88
N LEU A 162 4.98 0.47 0.31
CA LEU A 162 6.01 -0.24 1.05
C LEU A 162 6.37 -1.59 0.41
N LEU A 163 5.42 -2.29 -0.21
CA LEU A 163 5.72 -3.51 -0.93
C LEU A 163 6.56 -3.25 -2.17
N CYS A 164 6.30 -2.17 -2.92
CA CYS A 164 7.17 -1.72 -4.03
C CYS A 164 8.62 -1.49 -3.54
N THR A 165 8.77 -0.87 -2.37
CA THR A 165 10.09 -0.71 -1.72
C THR A 165 10.76 -2.07 -1.47
N TYR A 166 10.03 -3.04 -0.94
CA TYR A 166 10.57 -4.37 -0.66
C TYR A 166 10.90 -5.14 -1.95
N LEU A 167 10.08 -5.04 -2.99
CA LEU A 167 10.36 -5.64 -4.29
C LEU A 167 11.62 -5.04 -4.91
N SER A 168 11.75 -3.71 -4.86
CA SER A 168 12.97 -3.01 -5.32
C SER A 168 14.22 -3.44 -4.55
N ALA A 169 14.11 -3.59 -3.22
CA ALA A 169 15.21 -4.05 -2.39
C ALA A 169 15.60 -5.51 -2.71
N VAL A 170 14.61 -6.39 -2.81
CA VAL A 170 14.80 -7.81 -3.14
C VAL A 170 15.47 -7.96 -4.50
N LEU A 171 15.02 -7.22 -5.51
CA LEU A 171 15.62 -7.21 -6.84
C LEU A 171 17.08 -6.76 -6.80
N LEU A 172 17.40 -5.63 -6.14
CA LEU A 172 18.77 -5.12 -6.09
C LEU A 172 19.71 -6.06 -5.33
N VAL A 173 19.26 -6.59 -4.20
CA VAL A 173 20.02 -7.58 -3.42
C VAL A 173 20.20 -8.86 -4.22
N GLY A 174 19.15 -9.33 -4.88
CA GLY A 174 19.16 -10.49 -5.77
C GLY A 174 20.17 -10.36 -6.90
N LEU A 175 20.22 -9.19 -7.55
CA LEU A 175 21.22 -8.89 -8.58
C LEU A 175 22.66 -8.94 -8.05
N VAL A 176 22.91 -8.39 -6.85
CA VAL A 176 24.23 -8.44 -6.21
C VAL A 176 24.63 -9.87 -5.85
N LEU A 177 23.72 -10.65 -5.25
CA LEU A 177 23.96 -12.05 -4.89
C LEU A 177 24.17 -12.92 -6.13
N ASN A 178 23.40 -12.70 -7.21
CA ASN A 178 23.59 -13.42 -8.46
C ASN A 178 24.95 -13.08 -9.10
N ALA A 179 25.34 -11.79 -9.10
CA ALA A 179 26.61 -11.36 -9.68
C ALA A 179 27.85 -11.84 -8.91
N THR A 180 27.74 -12.07 -7.59
CA THR A 180 28.88 -12.43 -6.73
C THR A 180 28.93 -13.91 -6.36
N LEU A 181 27.78 -14.55 -6.16
CA LEU A 181 27.65 -15.93 -5.67
C LEU A 181 26.94 -16.87 -6.68
N GLY A 182 26.40 -16.34 -7.78
CA GLY A 182 25.64 -17.12 -8.75
C GLY A 182 24.25 -17.58 -8.25
N TRP A 183 23.71 -16.94 -7.20
CA TRP A 183 22.44 -17.32 -6.59
C TRP A 183 21.23 -16.68 -7.30
N SER A 184 20.99 -17.07 -8.54
CA SER A 184 19.86 -16.58 -9.34
C SER A 184 18.48 -16.90 -8.74
N TRP A 185 18.39 -17.93 -7.88
CA TRP A 185 17.14 -18.35 -7.25
C TRP A 185 16.74 -17.51 -6.02
N ALA A 186 17.66 -16.73 -5.45
CA ALA A 186 17.40 -16.01 -4.20
C ALA A 186 16.33 -14.92 -4.37
N ASP A 187 16.40 -14.18 -5.48
CA ASP A 187 15.48 -13.11 -5.85
C ASP A 187 14.03 -13.60 -6.00
N PRO A 188 13.72 -14.59 -6.85
CA PRO A 188 12.34 -15.06 -7.02
C PRO A 188 11.76 -15.72 -5.76
N ILE A 189 12.57 -16.38 -4.93
CA ILE A 189 12.07 -16.91 -3.64
C ILE A 189 11.65 -15.76 -2.71
N ALA A 190 12.47 -14.71 -2.60
CA ALA A 190 12.13 -13.54 -1.79
C ALA A 190 10.90 -12.80 -2.35
N ALA A 191 10.77 -12.71 -3.68
CA ALA A 191 9.60 -12.16 -4.35
C ALA A 191 8.32 -12.95 -4.02
N LEU A 192 8.37 -14.29 -3.97
CA LEU A 192 7.24 -15.13 -3.54
C LEU A 192 6.83 -14.86 -2.09
N VAL A 193 7.80 -14.64 -1.19
CA VAL A 193 7.51 -14.25 0.20
C VAL A 193 6.75 -12.91 0.22
N ILE A 194 7.19 -11.93 -0.59
CA ILE A 194 6.48 -10.65 -0.73
C ILE A 194 5.07 -10.85 -1.30
N ALA A 195 4.90 -11.73 -2.29
CA ALA A 195 3.58 -12.05 -2.83
C ALA A 195 2.65 -12.63 -1.76
N CYS A 196 3.14 -13.50 -0.87
CA CYS A 196 2.35 -13.99 0.28
C CYS A 196 1.96 -12.85 1.23
N ILE A 197 2.87 -11.90 1.49
CA ILE A 197 2.57 -10.70 2.28
C ILE A 197 1.49 -9.86 1.58
N ALA A 198 1.59 -9.66 0.26
CA ALA A 198 0.60 -8.94 -0.52
C ALA A 198 -0.79 -9.60 -0.45
N VAL A 199 -0.88 -10.94 -0.55
CA VAL A 199 -2.16 -11.67 -0.37
C VAL A 199 -2.73 -11.43 1.03
N LYS A 200 -1.89 -11.49 2.06
CA LYS A 200 -2.32 -11.20 3.43
C LYS A 200 -2.88 -9.78 3.53
N GLU A 201 -2.14 -8.79 3.06
CA GLU A 201 -2.56 -7.38 3.11
C GLU A 201 -3.83 -7.12 2.28
N GLY A 202 -3.98 -7.79 1.13
CA GLY A 202 -5.21 -7.78 0.33
C GLY A 202 -6.40 -8.34 1.09
N ARG A 203 -6.23 -9.45 1.82
CA ARG A 203 -7.29 -10.04 2.66
C ARG A 203 -7.66 -9.15 3.85
N ASP A 204 -6.67 -8.61 4.56
CA ASP A 204 -6.88 -7.73 5.71
C ASP A 204 -7.61 -6.44 5.27
N THR A 205 -7.24 -5.90 4.10
CA THR A 205 -7.89 -4.73 3.49
C THR A 205 -9.30 -5.06 2.99
N TRP A 206 -9.52 -6.21 2.36
CA TRP A 206 -10.84 -6.66 1.86
C TRP A 206 -11.86 -6.85 2.98
N ARG A 207 -11.43 -7.45 4.09
CA ARG A 207 -12.25 -7.69 5.28
C ARG A 207 -12.59 -6.42 6.04
N GLY A 208 -11.95 -5.30 5.72
CA GLY A 208 -12.15 -4.05 6.43
C GLY A 208 -11.63 -4.10 7.87
N GLU A 209 -10.57 -4.87 8.16
CA GLU A 209 -9.98 -4.92 9.51
C GLU A 209 -9.45 -3.54 9.97
N GLY A 210 -9.30 -2.58 9.04
CA GLY A 210 -9.05 -1.17 9.33
C GLY A 210 -10.28 -0.34 9.74
N CYS A 211 -11.50 -0.80 9.46
CA CYS A 211 -12.74 -0.15 9.92
C CYS A 211 -13.04 -0.44 11.39
N CYS A 212 -12.52 -1.54 11.94
CA CYS A 212 -12.74 -1.99 13.32
C CYS A 212 -11.57 -1.66 14.25
N ALA A 213 -10.62 -0.79 13.86
CA ALA A 213 -9.51 -0.43 14.72
C ALA A 213 -10.02 0.30 15.98
N ALA A 214 -10.07 -0.45 17.09
CA ALA A 214 -10.44 0.02 18.41
C ALA A 214 -9.67 1.30 18.79
N PRO A 215 -10.28 2.23 19.53
CA PRO A 215 -9.54 3.36 20.08
C PRO A 215 -8.37 2.82 20.91
N SER A 216 -7.20 3.45 20.76
CA SER A 216 -5.96 3.04 21.41
C SER A 216 -6.17 2.83 22.91
N ALA A 217 -6.14 1.56 23.33
CA ALA A 217 -6.27 1.19 24.72
C ALA A 217 -5.08 1.73 25.50
N THR A 218 -5.31 2.76 26.32
CA THR A 218 -4.38 3.12 27.39
C THR A 218 -5.20 3.56 28.59
N ALA A 219 -5.68 2.59 29.35
CA ALA A 219 -5.79 2.63 30.81
C ALA A 219 -6.36 1.29 31.28
N ALA A 220 -5.64 0.64 32.19
CA ALA A 220 -6.06 -0.56 32.86
C ALA A 220 -7.37 -0.32 33.63
N SER A 221 -8.36 -1.19 33.40
CA SER A 221 -9.28 -1.63 34.45
C SER A 221 -9.86 -2.98 34.03
N THR A 222 -9.67 -3.95 34.90
CA THR A 222 -10.33 -5.25 34.93
C THR A 222 -11.83 -5.02 35.03
N ASP A 223 -12.61 -5.45 34.04
CA ASP A 223 -13.73 -6.38 34.24
C ASP A 223 -14.46 -6.68 32.91
N THR A 224 -14.72 -7.97 32.73
CA THR A 224 -15.67 -8.62 31.81
C THR A 224 -15.47 -8.43 30.29
N ALA A 225 -14.95 -9.50 29.69
CA ALA A 225 -15.03 -9.76 28.25
C ALA A 225 -16.49 -9.88 27.79
N ALA A 226 -17.00 -8.85 27.12
CA ALA A 226 -18.13 -8.91 26.19
C ALA A 226 -18.06 -7.71 25.23
N ASP A 227 -17.97 -8.00 23.94
CA ASP A 227 -18.33 -7.13 22.80
C ASP A 227 -17.82 -5.68 22.79
N ALA A 228 -16.50 -5.50 22.64
CA ALA A 228 -15.89 -4.17 22.41
C ALA A 228 -15.92 -3.72 20.92
N CYS A 229 -16.92 -4.12 20.14
CA CYS A 229 -17.25 -3.46 18.86
C CYS A 229 -18.28 -2.35 19.13
N ALA A 230 -17.83 -1.22 19.65
CA ALA A 230 -18.69 -0.03 19.75
C ALA A 230 -18.80 0.63 18.36
N CYS A 231 -19.58 0.03 17.46
CA CYS A 231 -19.98 0.65 16.21
C CYS A 231 -20.96 1.80 16.47
N ARG A 232 -20.73 2.96 15.86
CA ARG A 232 -21.73 4.03 15.81
C ARG A 232 -22.98 3.54 15.07
N PRO A 233 -24.19 4.01 15.42
CA PRO A 233 -25.40 3.70 14.64
C PRO A 233 -25.18 4.13 13.18
N GLY A 234 -25.20 3.17 12.23
CA GLY A 234 -24.94 3.40 10.80
C GLY A 234 -23.68 2.74 10.22
N CYS A 235 -22.88 2.01 11.02
CA CYS A 235 -21.77 1.21 10.49
C CYS A 235 -22.24 -0.14 9.95
N ASP A 236 -22.52 -0.24 8.64
CA ASP A 236 -22.79 -1.50 7.91
C ASP A 236 -21.52 -2.37 7.70
N CYS A 237 -20.51 -2.25 8.57
CA CYS A 237 -19.26 -3.00 8.46
C CYS A 237 -19.28 -4.33 9.22
N CYS A 238 -20.19 -4.49 10.19
CA CYS A 238 -20.26 -5.70 11.02
C CYS A 238 -21.19 -6.79 10.48
N ASP A 239 -21.96 -6.51 9.42
CA ASP A 239 -23.04 -7.41 9.00
C ASP A 239 -22.73 -8.06 7.65
N GLN A 240 -21.76 -8.97 7.64
CA GLN A 240 -21.66 -10.09 6.68
C GLN A 240 -20.97 -11.27 7.38
N ARG A 241 -21.79 -12.19 7.92
CA ARG A 241 -21.39 -13.54 8.35
C ARG A 241 -20.85 -14.37 7.18
#